data_AF-A0A7W1JHV3-F1
#
_entry.id   AF-A0A7W1JHV3-F1
#
_cell.length_a   1.000
_cell.length_b   1.000
_cell.length_c   1.000
_cell.angle_alpha   90.00
_cell.angle_beta   90.00
_cell.angle_gamma   90.00
#
_symmetry.space_group_name_H-M   'P 1'
#
loop_
_entity.id
_entity.type
_entity.pdbx_description
1 polymer ?
#
loop_
_entity_poly.entity_id
_entity_poly.type
_entity_poly.pdbx_seq_one_letter_code
_entity_poly.pdbx_strand_id
1 'polypeptide(L)'
;MTGELARAKARLDRLRLYPRPVSIRGVRMLTLPWLFRLPRMRRYDGYALPWTILLRDRPGSGTASEDLVCHELCHVWQMQHHPLRVFRAWLTVPYEQNPYELEARRAVENTKILS
;
A
#
# COMPACT_ATOMS: atom_id res chain seq x y z
N MET A 1 7.91 -7.95 14.20
CA MET A 1 7.18 -7.84 12.91
C MET A 1 5.69 -7.85 13.22
N THR A 2 4.96 -6.81 12.83
CA THR A 2 3.50 -6.73 13.01
C THR A 2 2.81 -7.76 12.11
N GLY A 3 1.97 -8.65 12.66
CA GLY A 3 1.37 -9.76 11.92
C GLY A 3 0.63 -9.37 10.63
N GLU A 4 0.02 -8.19 10.59
CA GLU A 4 -0.67 -7.66 9.40
C GLU A 4 0.25 -7.54 8.17
N LEU A 5 1.46 -7.03 8.35
CA LEU A 5 2.40 -6.80 7.25
C LEU A 5 2.87 -8.13 6.65
N ALA A 6 3.04 -9.16 7.48
CA ALA A 6 3.40 -10.49 7.03
C ALA A 6 2.25 -11.17 6.26
N ARG A 7 1.00 -11.02 6.71
CA ARG A 7 -0.18 -11.54 6.00
C ARG A 7 -0.42 -10.83 4.67
N ALA A 8 -0.36 -9.50 4.66
CA ALA A 8 -0.44 -8.71 3.43
C ALA A 8 0.65 -9.11 2.43
N LYS A 9 1.89 -9.32 2.89
CA LYS A 9 2.97 -9.85 2.05
C LYS A 9 2.60 -11.23 1.50
N ALA A 10 2.16 -12.16 2.35
CA ALA A 10 1.82 -13.52 1.93
C ALA A 10 0.70 -13.54 0.87
N ARG A 11 -0.25 -12.60 0.95
CA ARG A 11 -1.27 -12.37 -0.09
C ARG A 11 -0.66 -11.87 -1.39
N LEU A 12 0.15 -10.81 -1.35
CA LEU A 12 0.77 -10.21 -2.54
C LEU A 12 1.75 -11.15 -3.25
N ASP A 13 2.49 -11.97 -2.50
CA ASP A 13 3.45 -12.93 -3.05
C ASP A 13 2.79 -13.95 -4.00
N ARG A 14 1.46 -14.16 -3.90
CA ARG A 14 0.68 -15.03 -4.80
C ARG A 14 0.52 -14.44 -6.20
N LEU A 15 0.49 -13.11 -6.33
CA LEU A 15 0.12 -12.44 -7.59
C LEU A 15 1.25 -12.31 -8.60
N ARG A 16 2.52 -12.45 -8.17
CA ARG A 16 3.71 -12.33 -9.03
C ARG A 16 3.69 -11.11 -9.98
N LEU A 17 3.15 -9.98 -9.53
CA LEU A 17 3.02 -8.73 -10.31
C LEU A 17 4.37 -8.21 -10.82
N TYR A 18 5.44 -8.45 -10.07
CA TYR A 18 6.79 -8.03 -10.41
C TYR A 18 7.79 -9.18 -10.31
N PRO A 19 8.95 -9.10 -10.99
CA PRO A 19 9.93 -10.19 -11.03
C PRO A 19 10.48 -10.63 -9.67
N ARG A 20 10.51 -9.71 -8.69
CA ARG A 20 10.93 -10.02 -7.31
C ARG A 20 9.78 -9.73 -6.36
N PRO A 21 9.50 -10.60 -5.38
CA PRO A 21 8.44 -10.37 -4.40
C PRO A 21 8.70 -9.10 -3.59
N VAL A 22 7.64 -8.54 -2.99
CA VAL A 22 7.77 -7.35 -2.15
C VAL A 22 8.70 -7.63 -0.97
N SER A 23 9.71 -6.79 -0.79
CA SER A 23 10.56 -6.83 0.39
C SER A 23 9.91 -6.01 1.50
N ILE A 24 9.60 -6.66 2.63
CA ILE A 24 9.17 -5.98 3.85
C ILE A 24 10.36 -5.64 4.77
N ARG A 25 11.58 -5.97 4.36
CA ARG A 25 12.79 -5.69 5.15
C ARG A 25 12.98 -4.17 5.22
N GLY A 26 12.92 -3.64 6.45
CA GLY A 26 13.04 -2.20 6.68
C GLY A 26 11.75 -1.41 6.44
N VAL A 27 10.66 -2.06 6.01
CA VAL A 27 9.35 -1.40 5.91
C VAL A 27 8.79 -1.17 7.30
N ARG A 28 8.54 0.10 7.62
CA ARG A 28 7.96 0.51 8.90
C ARG A 28 6.48 0.81 8.71
N MET A 29 5.66 0.42 9.67
CA MET A 29 4.25 0.78 9.69
C MET A 29 4.02 1.73 10.87
N LEU A 30 3.55 2.95 10.58
CA LEU A 30 3.35 4.00 11.56
C LEU A 30 1.89 4.45 11.56
N THR A 31 1.26 4.43 12.71
CA THR A 31 -0.09 4.97 12.90
C THR A 31 0.01 6.43 13.29
N LEU A 32 -0.45 7.33 12.43
CA LEU A 32 -0.37 8.80 12.61
C LEU A 32 -1.77 9.43 12.42
N PRO A 33 -2.72 9.20 13.33
CA PRO A 33 -4.11 9.64 13.16
C PRO A 33 -4.23 11.16 12.97
N TRP A 34 -3.35 11.94 13.60
CA TRP A 34 -3.32 13.39 13.46
C TRP A 34 -2.96 13.84 12.04
N LEU A 35 -2.13 13.09 11.31
CA LEU A 35 -1.76 13.41 9.93
C LEU A 35 -2.99 13.35 9.02
N PHE A 36 -3.83 12.34 9.23
CA PHE A 36 -5.07 12.10 8.49
C PHE A 36 -6.25 12.97 8.97
N ARG A 37 -6.03 13.89 9.93
CA ARG A 37 -6.97 14.97 10.27
C ARG A 37 -6.76 16.22 9.40
N LEU A 38 -5.63 16.33 8.70
CA LEU A 38 -5.37 17.47 7.80
C LEU A 38 -6.31 17.44 6.60
N PRO A 39 -6.81 18.59 6.10
CA PRO A 39 -7.82 18.64 5.04
C PRO A 39 -7.44 17.84 3.77
N ARG A 40 -6.17 17.88 3.40
CA ARG A 40 -5.63 17.19 2.21
C ARG A 40 -5.46 15.68 2.40
N MET A 41 -5.21 15.25 3.65
CA MET A 41 -4.98 13.84 4.00
C MET A 41 -6.25 13.15 4.50
N ARG A 42 -7.29 13.91 4.85
CA ARG A 42 -8.55 13.38 5.38
C ARG A 42 -9.28 12.43 4.43
N ARG A 43 -8.98 12.48 3.13
CA ARG A 43 -9.54 11.58 2.10
C ARG A 43 -8.85 10.21 2.02
N TYR A 44 -7.72 10.02 2.71
CA TYR A 44 -6.93 8.80 2.68
C TYR A 44 -7.01 8.07 4.01
N ASP A 45 -6.98 6.75 4.01
CA ASP A 45 -6.90 5.93 5.23
C ASP A 45 -5.50 5.33 5.44
N GLY A 46 -4.71 5.27 4.36
CA GLY A 46 -3.32 4.86 4.34
C GLY A 46 -2.51 5.73 3.39
N TYR A 47 -1.19 5.68 3.53
CA TYR A 47 -0.25 6.30 2.60
C TYR A 47 1.08 5.58 2.57
N ALA A 48 1.50 5.12 1.40
CA ALA A 48 2.78 4.47 1.18
C ALA A 48 3.90 5.45 0.81
N LEU A 49 5.01 5.32 1.51
CA LEU A 49 6.32 5.85 1.17
C LEU A 49 7.26 4.67 0.86
N PRO A 50 8.42 4.89 0.21
CA PRO A 50 9.31 3.81 -0.23
C PRO A 50 9.69 2.77 0.84
N TRP A 51 9.73 3.17 2.11
CA TRP A 51 10.08 2.31 3.25
C TRP A 51 9.10 2.42 4.42
N THR A 52 8.01 3.16 4.27
CA THR A 52 7.13 3.49 5.39
C THR A 52 5.68 3.48 4.94
N ILE A 53 4.83 2.74 5.64
CA ILE A 53 3.38 2.77 5.48
C ILE A 53 2.81 3.60 6.63
N LEU A 54 2.10 4.67 6.29
CA LEU A 54 1.40 5.52 7.24
C LEU A 54 -0.07 5.10 7.26
N LEU A 55 -0.64 4.92 8.45
CA LEU A 55 -2.04 4.53 8.61
C LEU A 55 -2.77 5.54 9.50
N ARG A 56 -4.04 5.77 9.20
CA ARG A 56 -4.95 6.56 10.05
C ARG A 56 -5.14 5.88 11.41
N ASP A 57 -5.54 4.61 11.37
CA ASP A 57 -5.86 3.81 12.55
C ASP A 57 -4.80 2.73 12.80
N ARG A 58 -4.93 2.01 13.93
CA ARG A 58 -4.03 0.89 14.22
C ARG A 58 -4.34 -0.27 13.26
N PRO A 59 -3.31 -0.98 12.77
CA PRO A 59 -3.49 -2.15 11.94
C PRO A 59 -4.43 -3.16 12.61
N GLY A 60 -5.40 -3.69 11.87
CA GLY A 60 -6.42 -4.61 12.38
C GLY A 60 -7.57 -3.94 13.14
N SER A 61 -7.68 -2.60 13.11
CA SER A 61 -8.79 -1.84 13.69
C SER A 61 -9.35 -0.82 12.71
N GLY A 62 -10.67 -0.63 12.71
CA GLY A 62 -11.34 0.42 11.94
C GLY A 62 -11.05 0.35 10.43
N THR A 63 -10.55 1.45 9.86
CA THR A 63 -10.22 1.55 8.42
C THR A 63 -8.87 0.94 8.05
N ALA A 64 -8.03 0.60 9.04
CA ALA A 64 -6.73 -0.04 8.83
C ALA A 64 -6.85 -1.57 8.74
N SER A 65 -7.68 -2.03 7.81
CA SER A 65 -7.91 -3.44 7.51
C SER A 65 -6.68 -4.08 6.83
N GLU A 66 -6.64 -5.41 6.81
CA GLU A 66 -5.61 -6.15 6.07
C GLU A 66 -5.59 -5.78 4.57
N ASP A 67 -6.75 -5.47 4.00
CA ASP A 67 -6.88 -4.99 2.61
C ASP A 67 -6.18 -3.65 2.41
N LEU A 68 -6.31 -2.71 3.34
CA LEU A 68 -5.59 -1.43 3.27
C LEU A 68 -4.08 -1.68 3.36
N VAL A 69 -3.63 -2.54 4.28
CA VAL A 69 -2.20 -2.87 4.38
C VAL A 69 -1.69 -3.54 3.09
N CYS A 70 -2.48 -4.41 2.47
CA CYS A 70 -2.18 -5.04 1.18
C CYS A 70 -2.10 -3.99 0.05
N HIS A 71 -3.02 -3.03 0.03
CA HIS A 71 -3.01 -1.91 -0.91
C HIS A 71 -1.73 -1.08 -0.78
N GLU A 72 -1.44 -0.57 0.42
CA GLU A 72 -0.25 0.27 0.65
C GLU A 72 1.06 -0.49 0.43
N LEU A 73 1.10 -1.78 0.78
CA LEU A 73 2.27 -2.62 0.52
C LEU A 73 2.48 -2.86 -0.99
N CYS A 74 1.41 -2.88 -1.79
CA CYS A 74 1.53 -2.92 -3.24
C CYS A 74 2.23 -1.66 -3.77
N HIS A 75 1.95 -0.48 -3.23
CA HIS A 75 2.67 0.75 -3.59
C HIS A 75 4.16 0.69 -3.22
N VAL A 76 4.50 0.13 -2.05
CA VAL A 76 5.90 -0.13 -1.71
C VAL A 76 6.55 -1.05 -2.74
N TRP A 77 5.84 -2.11 -3.16
CA TRP A 77 6.33 -3.04 -4.17
C TRP A 77 6.58 -2.34 -5.52
N GLN A 78 5.63 -1.52 -5.96
CA GLN A 78 5.75 -0.70 -7.17
C GLN A 78 6.94 0.26 -7.10
N MET A 79 7.14 0.93 -5.96
CA MET A 79 8.29 1.81 -5.74
C MET A 79 9.61 1.06 -5.67
N GLN A 80 9.64 -0.19 -5.22
CA GLN A 80 10.84 -1.03 -5.23
C GLN A 80 11.28 -1.42 -6.65
N HIS A 81 10.35 -1.54 -7.60
CA HIS A 81 10.67 -1.92 -8.98
C HIS A 81 10.74 -0.74 -9.95
N HIS A 82 9.90 0.27 -9.76
CA HIS A 82 9.70 1.39 -10.69
C HIS A 82 9.59 2.75 -9.98
N PRO A 83 10.54 3.14 -9.10
CA PRO A 83 10.42 4.33 -8.26
C PRO A 83 10.20 5.61 -9.07
N LEU A 84 10.95 5.78 -10.18
CA LEU A 84 10.84 6.95 -11.04
C LEU A 84 9.51 7.01 -11.79
N ARG A 85 8.96 5.86 -12.21
CA ARG A 85 7.69 5.82 -12.93
C ARG A 85 6.51 6.04 -11.99
N VAL A 86 6.55 5.47 -10.79
CA VAL A 86 5.56 5.74 -9.74
C VAL A 86 5.57 7.21 -9.36
N PHE A 87 6.77 7.78 -9.11
CA PHE A 87 6.92 9.19 -8.77
C PHE A 87 6.40 10.11 -9.89
N ARG A 88 6.75 9.82 -11.14
CA ARG A 88 6.23 10.56 -12.30
C ARG A 88 4.71 10.45 -12.39
N ALA A 89 4.14 9.26 -12.26
CA ALA A 89 2.69 9.05 -12.32
C ALA A 89 1.96 9.83 -11.22
N TRP A 90 2.52 9.87 -10.01
CA TRP A 90 2.00 10.68 -8.90
C TRP A 90 1.97 12.19 -9.22
N LEU A 91 2.97 12.69 -9.96
CA LEU A 91 3.03 14.10 -10.37
C LEU A 91 2.14 14.43 -11.57
N THR A 92 2.00 13.51 -12.53
CA THR A 92 1.43 13.82 -13.85
C THR A 92 0.04 13.24 -14.09
N VAL A 93 -0.42 12.29 -13.28
CA VAL A 93 -1.68 11.58 -13.51
C VAL A 93 -2.65 11.82 -12.35
N PRO A 94 -3.91 12.21 -12.62
CA PRO A 94 -4.94 12.26 -11.59
C PRO A 94 -5.05 10.94 -10.83
N TYR A 95 -5.34 11.01 -9.54
CA TYR A 95 -5.33 9.86 -8.64
C TYR A 95 -6.25 8.72 -9.14
N GLU A 96 -7.43 9.07 -9.66
CA GLU A 96 -8.44 8.12 -10.13
C GLU A 96 -8.01 7.35 -11.39
N GLN A 97 -7.08 7.92 -12.16
CA GLN A 97 -6.57 7.36 -13.41
C GLN A 97 -5.14 6.83 -13.27
N ASN A 98 -4.55 6.94 -12.08
CA ASN A 98 -3.18 6.52 -11.85
C ASN A 98 -3.08 4.99 -12.02
N PRO A 99 -2.27 4.48 -12.98
CA PRO A 99 -2.18 3.05 -13.22
C PRO A 99 -1.69 2.27 -12.00
N TYR A 100 -0.87 2.89 -11.15
CA TYR A 100 -0.36 2.28 -9.92
C TYR A 100 -1.43 2.18 -8.83
N GLU A 101 -2.34 3.15 -8.76
CA GLU A 101 -3.52 3.11 -7.89
C GLU A 101 -4.48 2.00 -8.34
N LEU A 102 -4.75 1.91 -9.65
CA LEU A 102 -5.60 0.87 -10.23
C LEU A 102 -5.01 -0.53 -10.03
N GLU A 103 -3.70 -0.69 -10.22
CA GLU A 103 -3.01 -1.94 -9.96
C GLU A 103 -3.08 -2.34 -8.48
N ALA A 104 -2.88 -1.40 -7.55
CA ALA A 104 -2.98 -1.68 -6.12
C ALA A 104 -4.40 -2.12 -5.71
N ARG A 105 -5.45 -1.50 -6.27
CA ARG A 105 -6.85 -1.95 -6.09
C ARG A 105 -7.07 -3.36 -6.64
N ARG A 106 -6.62 -3.61 -7.88
CA ARG A 106 -6.74 -4.94 -8.51
C ARG A 106 -5.97 -6.01 -7.74
N ALA A 107 -4.80 -5.67 -7.19
CA ALA A 107 -4.02 -6.58 -6.37
C ALA A 107 -4.84 -7.04 -5.16
N VAL A 108 -5.41 -6.10 -4.39
CA VAL A 108 -6.26 -6.44 -3.25
C VAL A 108 -7.40 -7.38 -3.65
N GLU A 109 -8.14 -7.04 -4.70
CA GLU A 109 -9.26 -7.86 -5.17
C GLU A 109 -8.82 -9.26 -5.64
N ASN A 110 -7.73 -9.34 -6.41
CA ASN A 110 -7.20 -10.62 -6.87
C ASN A 110 -6.74 -11.52 -5.71
N THR A 111 -6.20 -10.93 -4.63
CA THR A 111 -5.81 -11.74 -3.45
C THR A 111 -6.98 -12.30 -2.66
N LYS A 112 -8.19 -11.74 -2.80
CA LYS A 112 -9.44 -12.28 -2.20
C LYS A 112 -10.03 -13.42 -3.02
N ILE A 113 -9.86 -13.39 -4.34
CA ILE A 113 -10.33 -14.47 -5.22
C ILE A 113 -9.43 -15.72 -5.06
N LEU A 114 -8.16 -15.51 -4.73
CA LEU A 114 -7.15 -16.56 -4.55
C LEU A 114 -7.01 -17.03 -3.08
N SER A 115 -7.95 -16.68 -2.19
CA SER A 115 -7.98 -17.10 -0.78
C SER A 115 -9.08 -18.10 -0.54
#